data_AF-A0A073CFZ8-F1
#
_entry.id   AF-A0A073CFZ8-F1
#
_cell.length_a   1.000
_cell.length_b   1.000
_cell.length_c   1.000
_cell.angle_alpha   90.00
_cell.angle_beta   90.00
_cell.angle_gamma   90.00
#
_symmetry.space_group_name_H-M   'P 1'
#
loop_
_entity.id
_entity.type
_entity.pdbx_description
1 polymer ?
#
loop_
_entity_poly.entity_id
_entity_poly.type
_entity_poly.pdbx_seq_one_letter_code
_entity_poly.pdbx_strand_id
1 'polypeptide(L)'
;MRHTIPSQKLSMNSKHFILPGFALLLGTVFLGTAVARELTADEKTVVCKLKEVVKDAGRDGFELAFWPIVRKGPAKANAPLTIRLDPAIEYLFVGYCDENCTDVNLSIKTLDGKVLQSEKDTLSVMPFKPPAANIYELNLNMTSCSRKDGCVYGIGILAPKGVKVPYAPSLPKDLAKFEFCQ
;
A
#
# COMPACT_ATOMS: atom_id res chain seq x y z
N MET A 1 39.55 43.00 15.63
CA MET A 1 41.00 43.11 15.38
C MET A 1 41.51 41.75 14.97
N ARG A 2 42.11 41.66 13.77
CA ARG A 2 42.66 40.43 13.20
C ARG A 2 43.97 40.11 13.92
N HIS A 3 44.06 38.97 14.57
CA HIS A 3 45.34 38.44 15.04
C HIS A 3 45.77 37.28 14.16
N THR A 4 46.93 37.52 13.58
CA THR A 4 47.75 36.72 12.68
C THR A 4 48.22 35.42 13.33
N ILE A 5 48.12 34.33 12.58
CA ILE A 5 48.73 33.03 12.89
C ILE A 5 50.17 33.05 12.35
N PRO A 6 51.21 32.82 13.16
CA PRO A 6 52.57 32.66 12.64
C PRO A 6 52.79 31.20 12.19
N SER A 7 53.28 31.08 10.96
CA SER A 7 53.81 29.86 10.36
C SER A 7 55.12 29.45 11.05
N GLN A 8 55.22 28.19 11.50
CA GLN A 8 56.49 27.58 11.89
C GLN A 8 56.72 26.26 11.16
N LYS A 9 57.59 26.35 10.16
CA LYS A 9 58.75 25.50 9.85
C LYS A 9 58.56 23.97 9.96
N LEU A 10 58.40 23.34 8.78
CA LEU A 10 58.74 21.94 8.57
C LEU A 10 60.23 21.70 8.89
N SER A 11 60.49 20.73 9.75
CA SER A 11 61.78 20.05 9.86
C SER A 11 61.51 18.56 9.99
N MET A 12 61.54 17.85 8.87
CA MET A 12 61.53 16.40 8.82
C MET A 12 62.90 15.88 9.29
N ASN A 13 62.92 15.18 10.41
CA ASN A 13 63.99 14.24 10.74
C ASN A 13 63.40 12.83 10.71
N SER A 14 63.58 12.17 9.57
CA SER A 14 63.17 10.81 9.31
C SER A 14 64.07 9.84 10.07
N LYS A 15 63.52 9.16 11.08
CA LYS A 15 64.01 7.84 11.50
C LYS A 15 62.83 6.90 11.61
N HIS A 16 62.87 5.87 10.76
CA HIS A 16 61.90 4.81 10.63
C HIS A 16 61.54 4.18 11.97
N PHE A 17 60.25 4.14 12.30
CA PHE A 17 59.67 3.10 13.12
C PHE A 17 58.34 2.68 12.49
N ILE A 18 58.37 1.49 11.90
CA ILE A 18 57.23 0.79 11.34
C ILE A 18 56.34 0.37 12.50
N LEU A 19 55.15 0.95 12.60
CA LEU A 19 54.05 0.40 13.40
C LEU A 19 52.81 0.44 12.50
N PRO A 20 52.33 -0.71 11.99
CA PRO A 20 51.09 -0.74 11.24
C PRO A 20 49.95 -0.61 12.26
N GLY A 21 49.51 0.62 12.50
CA GLY A 21 48.27 0.89 13.20
C GLY A 21 47.11 0.50 12.30
N PHE A 22 46.66 -0.75 12.40
CA PHE A 22 45.35 -1.17 11.90
C PHE A 22 44.29 -0.40 12.70
N ALA A 23 43.83 0.73 12.15
CA ALA A 23 42.64 1.40 12.64
C ALA A 23 41.44 0.48 12.32
N LEU A 24 41.04 -0.33 13.31
CA LEU A 24 39.79 -1.07 13.32
C LEU A 24 38.63 -0.06 13.30
N LEU A 25 38.19 0.32 12.11
CA LEU A 25 36.87 0.87 11.89
C LEU A 25 35.86 -0.21 12.28
N LEU A 26 35.40 -0.19 13.54
CA LEU A 26 34.21 -0.92 13.97
C LEU A 26 33.02 -0.34 13.22
N GLY A 27 32.78 -0.84 12.02
CA GLY A 27 31.56 -0.60 11.29
C GLY A 27 30.41 -1.17 12.10
N THR A 28 29.65 -0.32 12.76
CA THR A 28 28.34 -0.69 13.31
C THR A 28 27.46 -1.10 12.15
N VAL A 29 27.40 -2.41 11.90
CA VAL A 29 26.40 -3.00 11.02
C VAL A 29 25.07 -2.79 11.74
N PHE A 30 24.29 -1.79 11.31
CA PHE A 30 22.87 -1.72 11.63
C PHE A 30 22.20 -2.93 10.98
N LEU A 31 22.18 -4.06 11.68
CA LEU A 31 21.33 -5.20 11.37
C LEU A 31 19.90 -4.77 11.71
N GLY A 32 19.25 -4.04 10.80
CA GLY A 32 17.83 -3.78 10.90
C GLY A 32 17.07 -5.09 10.77
N THR A 33 16.62 -5.66 11.88
CA THR A 33 15.67 -6.76 11.84
C THR A 33 14.34 -6.18 11.36
N ALA A 34 13.90 -6.59 10.17
CA ALA A 34 12.53 -6.35 9.76
C ALA A 34 11.63 -7.20 10.67
N VAL A 35 11.14 -6.61 11.76
CA VAL A 35 10.12 -7.23 12.61
C VAL A 35 8.83 -7.32 11.81
N ALA A 36 8.37 -8.54 11.55
CA ALA A 36 7.04 -8.76 10.99
C ALA A 36 6.02 -8.24 12.02
N ARG A 37 5.33 -7.14 11.70
CA ARG A 37 4.25 -6.63 12.55
C ARG A 37 3.05 -7.57 12.45
N GLU A 38 2.48 -7.92 13.59
CA GLU A 38 1.21 -8.64 13.63
C GLU A 38 0.08 -7.70 13.18
N LEU A 39 -0.94 -8.26 12.51
CA LEU A 39 -2.15 -7.52 12.16
C LEU A 39 -2.96 -7.25 13.43
N THR A 40 -3.45 -6.03 13.58
CA THR A 40 -4.43 -5.70 14.61
C THR A 40 -5.76 -6.44 14.37
N ALA A 41 -6.62 -6.53 15.38
CA ALA A 41 -7.95 -7.14 15.23
C ALA A 41 -8.76 -6.48 14.10
N ASP A 42 -8.79 -5.14 14.06
CA ASP A 42 -9.48 -4.37 13.03
C ASP A 42 -8.93 -4.65 11.62
N GLU A 43 -7.59 -4.70 11.47
CA GLU A 43 -6.96 -5.06 10.19
C GLU A 43 -7.28 -6.50 9.78
N LYS A 44 -7.31 -7.43 10.74
CA LYS A 44 -7.64 -8.83 10.49
C LYS A 44 -9.09 -8.97 10.01
N THR A 45 -10.04 -8.26 10.62
CA THR A 45 -11.44 -8.23 10.18
C THR A 45 -11.55 -7.82 8.71
N VAL A 46 -10.92 -6.71 8.34
CA VAL A 46 -10.95 -6.21 6.94
C VAL A 46 -10.27 -7.20 5.98
N VAL A 47 -9.09 -7.71 6.34
CA VAL A 47 -8.34 -8.66 5.51
C VAL A 47 -9.13 -9.94 5.27
N CYS A 48 -9.78 -10.47 6.30
CA CYS A 48 -10.56 -11.71 6.20
C CYS A 48 -11.85 -11.51 5.44
N LYS A 49 -12.52 -10.35 5.59
CA LYS A 49 -13.68 -10.05 4.76
C LYS A 49 -13.31 -9.90 3.28
N LEU A 50 -12.20 -9.24 2.97
CA LEU A 50 -11.69 -9.17 1.59
C LEU A 50 -11.38 -10.57 1.03
N LYS A 51 -10.76 -11.46 1.83
CA LYS A 51 -10.50 -12.85 1.41
C LYS A 51 -11.79 -13.60 1.08
N GLU A 52 -12.82 -13.46 1.91
CA GLU A 52 -14.14 -14.06 1.68
C GLU A 52 -14.74 -13.60 0.36
N VAL A 53 -14.78 -12.29 0.12
CA VAL A 53 -15.35 -11.71 -1.10
C VAL A 53 -14.54 -12.10 -2.34
N VAL A 54 -13.21 -12.15 -2.24
CA VAL A 54 -12.35 -12.63 -3.33
C VAL A 54 -12.61 -14.10 -3.63
N LYS A 55 -12.81 -14.94 -2.61
CA LYS A 55 -13.15 -16.36 -2.79
C LYS A 55 -14.50 -16.52 -3.48
N ASP A 56 -15.48 -15.72 -3.09
CA ASP A 56 -16.82 -15.76 -3.68
C ASP A 56 -16.80 -15.28 -5.13
N ALA A 57 -16.19 -14.13 -5.42
CA ALA A 57 -15.98 -13.64 -6.78
C ALA A 57 -15.14 -14.62 -7.64
N GLY A 58 -14.26 -15.40 -6.99
CA GLY A 58 -13.53 -16.51 -7.61
C GLY A 58 -14.41 -17.62 -8.16
N ARG A 59 -15.58 -17.86 -7.55
CA ARG A 59 -16.57 -18.80 -8.08
C ARG A 59 -17.27 -18.25 -9.33
N ASP A 60 -17.34 -16.92 -9.43
CA ASP A 60 -17.92 -16.20 -10.57
C ASP A 60 -16.88 -15.86 -11.66
N GLY A 61 -15.67 -16.43 -11.56
CA GLY A 61 -14.64 -16.32 -12.59
C GLY A 61 -13.75 -15.09 -12.48
N PHE A 62 -13.68 -14.42 -11.32
CA PHE A 62 -12.74 -13.32 -11.07
C PHE A 62 -11.53 -13.76 -10.23
N GLU A 63 -10.43 -13.04 -10.31
CA GLU A 63 -9.29 -13.19 -9.41
C GLU A 63 -8.67 -11.82 -9.09
N LEU A 64 -7.89 -11.74 -8.00
CA LEU A 64 -7.19 -10.49 -7.68
C LEU A 64 -6.24 -10.12 -8.81
N ALA A 65 -6.37 -8.88 -9.28
CA ALA A 65 -5.49 -8.28 -10.26
C ALA A 65 -4.41 -7.42 -9.60
N PHE A 66 -4.65 -6.90 -8.41
CA PHE A 66 -3.71 -6.06 -7.67
C PHE A 66 -3.59 -6.51 -6.21
N TRP A 67 -2.49 -6.15 -5.56
CA TRP A 67 -2.30 -6.39 -4.13
C TRP A 67 -3.44 -5.72 -3.34
N PRO A 68 -4.13 -6.45 -2.45
CA PRO A 68 -5.13 -5.85 -1.59
C PRO A 68 -4.54 -4.72 -0.75
N ILE A 69 -5.25 -3.61 -0.72
CA ILE A 69 -4.87 -2.42 0.04
C ILE A 69 -5.64 -2.45 1.35
N VAL A 70 -4.96 -2.25 2.46
CA VAL A 70 -5.56 -2.11 3.79
C VAL A 70 -4.90 -0.91 4.46
N ARG A 71 -5.70 0.03 4.94
CA ARG A 71 -5.26 1.31 5.51
C ARG A 71 -6.12 1.67 6.71
N LYS A 72 -5.57 2.52 7.57
CA LYS A 72 -6.29 3.18 8.66
C LYS A 72 -6.43 4.67 8.35
N GLY A 73 -7.60 5.25 8.65
CA GLY A 73 -7.82 6.68 8.45
C GLY A 73 -9.08 7.19 9.15
N PRO A 74 -9.28 8.52 9.22
CA PRO A 74 -10.51 9.09 9.75
C PRO A 74 -11.67 8.96 8.75
N ALA A 75 -12.90 9.12 9.23
CA ALA A 75 -14.07 9.24 8.36
C ALA A 75 -13.90 10.40 7.37
N LYS A 76 -14.47 10.26 6.17
CA LYS A 76 -14.43 11.24 5.07
C LYS A 76 -13.02 11.58 4.57
N ALA A 77 -11.97 10.89 5.04
CA ALA A 77 -10.63 11.03 4.50
C ALA A 77 -10.62 10.65 3.03
N ASN A 78 -10.01 11.50 2.20
CA ASN A 78 -9.83 11.26 0.79
C ASN A 78 -8.37 10.91 0.50
N ALA A 79 -8.12 9.68 0.07
CA ALA A 79 -6.78 9.17 -0.28
C ALA A 79 -6.90 8.28 -1.52
N PRO A 80 -7.06 8.89 -2.72
CA PRO A 80 -7.32 8.13 -3.93
C PRO A 80 -6.10 7.27 -4.31
N LEU A 81 -6.39 6.07 -4.80
CA LEU A 81 -5.45 5.23 -5.52
C LEU A 81 -5.51 5.57 -7.00
N THR A 82 -4.38 5.94 -7.57
CA THR A 82 -4.24 6.09 -9.01
C THR A 82 -3.98 4.73 -9.66
N ILE A 83 -4.79 4.35 -10.64
CA ILE A 83 -4.70 3.06 -11.33
C ILE A 83 -4.86 3.22 -12.84
N ARG A 84 -4.04 2.51 -13.62
CA ARG A 84 -4.19 2.44 -15.07
C ARG A 84 -5.04 1.24 -15.44
N LEU A 85 -6.12 1.45 -16.18
CA LEU A 85 -7.08 0.39 -16.54
C LEU A 85 -7.19 0.23 -18.06
N ASP A 86 -7.49 -0.99 -18.49
CA ASP A 86 -7.68 -1.37 -19.89
C ASP A 86 -9.17 -1.55 -20.23
N PRO A 87 -9.71 -0.92 -21.29
CA PRO A 87 -11.12 -0.96 -21.67
C PRO A 87 -11.60 -2.32 -22.17
N ALA A 88 -10.69 -3.25 -22.49
CA ALA A 88 -11.05 -4.62 -22.82
C ALA A 88 -11.42 -5.46 -21.59
N ILE A 89 -11.13 -4.98 -20.38
CA ILE A 89 -11.28 -5.73 -19.12
C ILE A 89 -12.41 -5.11 -18.30
N GLU A 90 -13.35 -5.93 -17.86
CA GLU A 90 -14.30 -5.56 -16.81
C GLU A 90 -13.68 -5.87 -15.45
N TYR A 91 -13.48 -4.85 -14.63
CA TYR A 91 -12.91 -4.97 -13.30
C TYR A 91 -14.02 -5.08 -12.27
N LEU A 92 -13.74 -5.76 -11.15
CA LEU A 92 -14.59 -5.75 -9.98
C LEU A 92 -13.83 -5.07 -8.84
N PHE A 93 -14.33 -3.91 -8.41
CA PHE A 93 -13.77 -3.20 -7.27
C PHE A 93 -14.55 -3.56 -6.00
N VAL A 94 -13.82 -3.91 -4.95
CA VAL A 94 -14.38 -4.29 -3.66
C VAL A 94 -13.90 -3.29 -2.61
N GLY A 95 -14.81 -2.79 -1.79
CA GLY A 95 -14.52 -1.90 -0.67
C GLY A 95 -15.21 -2.39 0.59
N TYR A 96 -14.48 -2.38 1.71
CA TYR A 96 -15.02 -2.75 3.03
C TYR A 96 -14.28 -1.99 4.12
N CYS A 97 -14.93 -1.71 5.24
CA CYS A 97 -14.29 -1.18 6.44
C CYS A 97 -14.69 -2.00 7.67
N ASP A 98 -13.88 -1.88 8.73
CA ASP A 98 -14.07 -2.62 9.98
C ASP A 98 -15.41 -2.30 10.67
N GLU A 99 -15.70 -2.99 11.76
CA GLU A 99 -16.98 -2.84 12.50
C GLU A 99 -17.16 -1.46 13.15
N ASN A 100 -16.14 -0.60 13.13
CA ASN A 100 -16.21 0.75 13.69
C ASN A 100 -16.69 1.79 12.67
N CYS A 101 -16.87 1.42 11.40
CA CYS A 101 -17.49 2.23 10.38
C CYS A 101 -18.92 1.75 10.06
N THR A 102 -19.74 2.59 9.43
CA THR A 102 -21.08 2.19 8.97
C THR A 102 -21.09 1.77 7.50
N ASP A 103 -20.56 2.63 6.63
CA ASP A 103 -20.52 2.41 5.18
C ASP A 103 -19.20 2.93 4.61
N VAL A 104 -18.80 2.36 3.48
CA VAL A 104 -17.84 2.98 2.55
C VAL A 104 -18.58 3.57 1.36
N ASN A 105 -17.99 4.61 0.77
CA ASN A 105 -18.33 5.07 -0.56
C ASN A 105 -17.13 4.76 -1.47
N LEU A 106 -17.28 3.74 -2.30
CA LEU A 106 -16.31 3.35 -3.32
C LEU A 106 -16.65 4.09 -4.62
N SER A 107 -15.70 4.81 -5.19
CA SER A 107 -15.93 5.53 -6.44
C SER A 107 -14.74 5.48 -7.37
N ILE A 108 -15.01 5.52 -8.66
CA ILE A 108 -14.01 5.67 -9.70
C ILE A 108 -14.21 6.97 -10.45
N LYS A 109 -13.12 7.73 -10.62
CA LYS A 109 -13.11 9.04 -11.24
C LYS A 109 -12.03 9.12 -12.31
N THR A 110 -12.21 10.01 -13.26
CA THR A 110 -11.12 10.49 -14.11
C THR A 110 -10.22 11.45 -13.33
N LEU A 111 -8.99 11.67 -13.81
CA LEU A 111 -8.01 12.56 -13.15
C LEU A 111 -8.44 14.04 -13.07
N ASP A 112 -9.40 14.46 -13.90
CA ASP A 112 -10.02 15.80 -13.84
C ASP A 112 -11.13 15.89 -12.76
N GLY A 113 -11.38 14.80 -12.02
CA GLY A 113 -12.32 14.73 -10.91
C GLY A 113 -13.74 14.32 -11.29
N LYS A 114 -14.05 14.04 -12.57
CA LYS A 114 -15.38 13.57 -12.97
C LYS A 114 -15.61 12.14 -12.44
N VAL A 115 -16.67 11.98 -11.64
CA VAL A 115 -17.12 10.67 -11.16
C VAL A 115 -17.73 9.89 -12.32
N LEU A 116 -17.22 8.68 -12.55
CA LEU A 116 -17.76 7.77 -13.57
C LEU A 116 -18.75 6.78 -12.96
N GLN A 117 -18.44 6.27 -11.76
CA GLN A 117 -19.32 5.37 -11.02
C GLN A 117 -19.01 5.44 -9.52
N SER A 118 -20.01 5.17 -8.70
CA SER A 118 -19.88 5.07 -7.24
C SER A 118 -20.85 4.03 -6.67
N GLU A 119 -20.43 3.35 -5.62
CA GLU A 119 -21.18 2.38 -4.85
C GLU A 119 -21.06 2.71 -3.36
N LYS A 120 -22.17 2.68 -2.64
CA LYS A 120 -22.20 3.04 -1.22
C LYS A 120 -22.89 1.94 -0.42
N ASP A 121 -22.09 1.18 0.31
CA ASP A 121 -22.55 0.09 1.16
C ASP A 121 -21.49 -0.18 2.25
N THR A 122 -21.81 -0.97 3.28
CA THR A 122 -20.83 -1.53 4.22
C THR A 122 -19.84 -2.42 3.47
N LEU A 123 -20.33 -3.24 2.53
CA LEU A 123 -19.52 -4.01 1.58
C LEU A 123 -19.87 -3.57 0.16
N SER A 124 -19.06 -2.66 -0.41
CA SER A 124 -19.27 -2.20 -1.78
C SER A 124 -18.61 -3.16 -2.77
N VAL A 125 -19.38 -3.70 -3.70
CA VAL A 125 -18.91 -4.52 -4.83
C VAL A 125 -19.36 -3.85 -6.12
N MET A 126 -18.42 -3.26 -6.85
CA MET A 126 -18.69 -2.37 -7.97
C MET A 126 -18.02 -2.88 -9.25
N PRO A 127 -18.77 -3.53 -10.18
CA PRO A 127 -18.26 -3.85 -11.50
C PRO A 127 -18.04 -2.57 -12.30
N PHE A 128 -16.96 -2.52 -13.06
CA PHE A 128 -16.59 -1.35 -13.85
C PHE A 128 -15.79 -1.74 -15.09
N LYS A 129 -16.29 -1.33 -16.25
CA LYS A 129 -15.56 -1.39 -17.52
C LYS A 129 -15.10 0.02 -17.90
N PRO A 130 -13.78 0.30 -17.95
CA PRO A 130 -13.29 1.63 -18.24
C PRO A 130 -13.63 2.01 -19.69
N PRO A 131 -14.04 3.25 -19.96
CA PRO A 131 -14.37 3.69 -21.32
C PRO A 131 -13.15 3.84 -22.23
N ALA A 132 -11.93 3.94 -21.67
CA ALA A 132 -10.70 4.11 -22.41
C ALA A 132 -9.50 3.55 -21.64
N ALA A 133 -8.38 3.31 -22.34
CA ALA A 133 -7.12 2.95 -21.70
C ALA A 133 -6.47 4.17 -21.06
N ASN A 134 -6.76 4.43 -19.79
CA ASN A 134 -6.33 5.64 -19.11
C ASN A 134 -6.01 5.39 -17.63
N ILE A 135 -5.52 6.44 -16.98
CA ILE A 135 -5.35 6.53 -15.54
C ILE A 135 -6.64 7.05 -14.91
N TYR A 136 -7.08 6.37 -13.86
CA TYR A 136 -8.26 6.67 -13.07
C TYR A 136 -7.90 6.84 -11.60
N GLU A 137 -8.75 7.52 -10.86
CA GLU A 137 -8.70 7.58 -9.40
C GLU A 137 -9.75 6.64 -8.82
N LEU A 138 -9.30 5.61 -8.12
CA LEU A 138 -10.14 4.76 -7.28
C LEU A 138 -10.12 5.32 -5.86
N ASN A 139 -11.28 5.61 -5.31
CA ASN A 139 -11.41 6.23 -4.01
C ASN A 139 -12.34 5.43 -3.13
N LEU A 140 -11.97 5.28 -1.86
CA LEU A 140 -12.82 4.71 -0.83
C LEU A 140 -12.83 5.68 0.36
N ASN A 141 -14.00 6.23 0.66
CA ASN A 141 -14.20 7.10 1.82
C ASN A 141 -15.14 6.43 2.81
N MET A 142 -14.77 6.38 4.09
CA MET A 142 -15.68 5.92 5.13
C MET A 142 -16.70 7.02 5.44
N THR A 143 -17.98 6.67 5.46
CA THR A 143 -19.08 7.61 5.77
C THR A 143 -18.98 8.10 7.22
N SER A 144 -18.72 7.18 8.13
CA SER A 144 -18.54 7.43 9.56
C SER A 144 -17.45 6.51 10.13
N CYS A 145 -16.92 6.88 11.29
CA CYS A 145 -15.94 6.09 12.04
C CYS A 145 -16.10 6.43 13.52
N SER A 146 -16.37 5.43 14.37
CA SER A 146 -16.58 5.62 15.81
C SER A 146 -15.26 5.74 16.60
N ARG A 147 -14.15 5.27 16.02
CA ARG A 147 -12.80 5.28 16.63
C ARG A 147 -12.13 6.64 16.47
N LYS A 148 -11.66 7.23 17.57
CA LYS A 148 -10.96 8.53 17.58
C LYS A 148 -9.64 8.51 16.81
N ASP A 149 -8.97 7.37 16.81
CA ASP A 149 -7.69 7.12 16.12
C ASP A 149 -7.87 6.67 14.66
N GLY A 150 -9.12 6.60 14.16
CA GLY A 150 -9.46 6.16 12.81
C GLY A 150 -9.85 4.70 12.72
N CYS A 151 -10.50 4.35 11.61
CA CYS A 151 -11.00 3.01 11.31
C CYS A 151 -10.17 2.41 10.19
N VAL A 152 -10.17 1.09 10.12
CA VAL A 152 -9.48 0.32 9.09
C VAL A 152 -10.43 0.05 7.94
N TYR A 153 -9.92 0.20 6.72
CA TYR A 153 -10.63 -0.11 5.49
C TYR A 153 -9.72 -0.77 4.49
N GLY A 154 -10.32 -1.47 3.52
CA GLY A 154 -9.59 -2.19 2.49
C GLY A 154 -10.26 -2.16 1.14
N ILE A 155 -9.41 -2.31 0.11
CA ILE A 155 -9.80 -2.31 -1.30
C ILE A 155 -9.25 -3.57 -1.95
N GLY A 156 -10.13 -4.31 -2.62
CA GLY A 156 -9.80 -5.37 -3.58
C GLY A 156 -10.02 -4.89 -5.01
N ILE A 157 -9.11 -5.25 -5.92
CA ILE A 157 -9.28 -5.00 -7.35
C ILE A 157 -9.12 -6.33 -8.06
N LEU A 158 -10.19 -6.78 -8.70
CA LEU A 158 -10.24 -8.07 -9.37
C LEU A 158 -10.47 -7.88 -10.88
N ALA A 159 -10.08 -8.90 -11.64
CA ALA A 159 -10.30 -9.01 -13.08
C ALA A 159 -10.72 -10.46 -13.41
N PRO A 160 -11.24 -10.75 -14.62
CA PRO A 160 -11.59 -12.11 -14.99
C PRO A 160 -10.36 -13.02 -14.95
N LYS A 161 -10.56 -14.24 -14.47
CA LYS A 161 -9.51 -15.23 -14.23
C LYS A 161 -8.74 -15.54 -15.52
N GLY A 162 -7.42 -15.52 -15.43
CA GLY A 162 -6.53 -15.82 -16.56
C GLY A 162 -6.40 -14.69 -17.59
N VAL A 163 -7.07 -13.55 -17.38
CA VAL A 163 -6.84 -12.36 -18.21
C VAL A 163 -5.55 -11.68 -17.78
N LYS A 164 -4.67 -11.42 -18.74
CA LYS A 164 -3.47 -10.62 -18.50
C LYS A 164 -3.88 -9.16 -18.31
N VAL A 165 -3.87 -8.69 -17.07
CA VAL A 165 -4.10 -7.28 -16.74
C VAL A 165 -2.83 -6.48 -17.02
N PRO A 166 -2.83 -5.52 -17.97
CA PRO A 166 -1.68 -4.66 -18.20
C PRO A 166 -1.36 -3.83 -16.94
N TYR A 167 -0.09 -3.59 -16.66
CA TYR A 167 0.39 -2.77 -15.53
C TYR A 167 0.08 -3.33 -14.12
N ALA A 168 -0.61 -4.47 -14.01
CA ALA A 168 -0.77 -5.17 -12.75
C ALA A 168 0.57 -5.75 -12.26
N PRO A 169 0.83 -5.72 -10.94
CA PRO A 169 1.97 -6.43 -10.37
C PRO A 169 1.77 -7.94 -10.47
N SER A 170 2.87 -8.70 -10.50
CA SER A 170 2.79 -10.16 -10.32
C SER A 170 2.35 -10.47 -8.89
N LEU A 171 1.24 -11.18 -8.74
CA LEU A 171 0.76 -11.66 -7.45
C LEU A 171 1.20 -13.11 -7.21
N PRO A 172 1.60 -13.47 -5.98
CA PRO A 172 1.76 -14.86 -5.61
C PRO A 172 0.39 -15.56 -5.59
N LYS A 173 0.38 -16.89 -5.74
CA LYS A 173 -0.85 -17.70 -5.67
C LYS A 173 -1.53 -17.56 -4.31
N ASP A 174 -0.73 -17.52 -3.25
CA ASP A 174 -1.16 -17.32 -1.89
C ASP A 174 -0.65 -15.98 -1.39
N LEU A 175 -1.57 -15.10 -1.04
CA LEU A 175 -1.23 -13.81 -0.45
C LEU A 175 -1.01 -14.05 1.05
N ALA A 176 0.22 -13.87 1.53
CA ALA A 176 0.56 -14.04 2.95
C ALA A 176 -0.39 -13.29 3.90
N LYS A 177 -0.91 -12.12 3.50
CA LYS A 177 -1.93 -11.38 4.26
C LYS A 177 -3.23 -12.19 4.46
N PHE A 178 -3.63 -13.01 3.50
CA PHE A 178 -4.82 -13.85 3.60
C PHE A 178 -4.60 -15.13 4.40
N GLU A 179 -3.36 -15.51 4.68
CA GLU A 179 -3.04 -16.68 5.51
C GLU A 179 -3.40 -16.46 6.99
N PHE A 180 -3.51 -15.21 7.43
CA PHE A 180 -3.96 -14.85 8.78
C PHE A 180 -5.44 -15.15 9.03
N CYS A 181 -6.19 -15.48 7.97
CA CYS A 181 -7.60 -15.83 8.03
C CYS A 181 -7.73 -17.35 7.98
N GLN A 182 -7.56 -17.98 9.15
CA GLN A 182 -7.77 -19.42 9.36
C GLN A 182 -9.22 -19.67 9.77
#